data_AF-A0A4Q3V137-F1
#
_entry.id   AF-A0A4Q3V137-F1
#
_cell.length_a   1.000
_cell.length_b   1.000
_cell.length_c   1.000
_cell.angle_alpha   90.00
_cell.angle_beta   90.00
_cell.angle_gamma   90.00
#
_symmetry.space_group_name_H-M   'P 1'
#
loop_
_entity.id
_entity.type
_entity.pdbx_description
1 polymer ?
#
loop_
_entity_poly.entity_id
_entity_poly.type
_entity_poly.pdbx_seq_one_letter_code
_entity_poly.pdbx_strand_id
1 'polypeptide(L)' 'TEEWWTSIPEEIRPVKNQPFYHLLAENDSSYYVAYVSEQNLLPDEAPEPVNHPQVPEMFEIDDAGAYRIRTSTAH' A
#
# COMPACT_ATOMS: atom_id res chain seq x y z
N THR A 1 2.99 -21.96 -9.48
CA THR A 1 2.63 -23.39 -9.36
C THR A 1 2.25 -23.66 -7.91
N GLU A 2 1.26 -24.51 -7.66
CA GLU A 2 0.82 -24.84 -6.29
C GLU A 2 1.95 -25.47 -5.43
N GLU A 3 3.00 -25.98 -6.06
CA GLU A 3 4.19 -26.52 -5.40
C GLU A 3 4.98 -25.46 -4.64
N TRP A 4 5.24 -24.27 -5.21
CA TRP A 4 5.95 -23.18 -4.51
C TRP A 4 5.17 -22.73 -3.27
N TRP A 5 3.85 -22.68 -3.37
CA TRP A 5 2.97 -22.33 -2.26
C TRP A 5 3.00 -23.36 -1.12
N THR A 6 3.01 -24.64 -1.49
CA THR A 6 3.07 -25.76 -0.54
C THR A 6 4.45 -25.87 0.11
N SER A 7 5.51 -25.39 -0.56
CA SER A 7 6.87 -25.31 -0.01
C SER A 7 7.06 -24.20 1.03
N ILE A 8 6.16 -23.21 1.11
CA ILE A 8 6.22 -22.20 2.17
C ILE A 8 5.68 -22.82 3.47
N PRO A 9 6.41 -22.70 4.61
CA PRO A 9 5.93 -23.13 5.92
C PRO A 9 4.54 -22.55 6.21
N GLU A 10 3.65 -23.36 6.80
CA GLU A 10 2.25 -22.95 7.00
C GLU A 10 2.10 -21.66 7.80
N GLU A 11 3.03 -21.38 8.71
CA GLU A 11 3.08 -20.18 9.56
C GLU A 11 3.30 -18.85 8.82
N ILE A 12 4.00 -18.88 7.68
CA ILE A 12 4.31 -17.68 6.87
C ILE A 12 3.70 -17.73 5.48
N ARG A 13 2.91 -18.77 5.21
CA ARG A 13 2.23 -18.95 3.93
C ARG A 13 1.22 -17.83 3.77
N PRO A 14 1.25 -17.09 2.64
CA PRO A 14 0.27 -16.05 2.44
C PRO A 14 -1.16 -16.60 2.42
N VAL A 15 -2.20 -15.80 2.61
CA VAL A 15 -3.58 -16.27 2.39
C VAL A 15 -3.88 -16.26 0.89
N LYS A 16 -4.41 -17.36 0.33
CA LYS A 16 -4.60 -17.51 -1.14
C LYS A 16 -5.52 -16.43 -1.75
N ASN A 17 -6.56 -16.01 -1.03
CA ASN A 17 -7.61 -15.12 -1.54
C ASN A 17 -7.57 -13.72 -0.89
N GLN A 18 -6.42 -13.29 -0.38
CA GLN A 18 -6.28 -11.95 0.18
C GLN A 18 -5.97 -10.91 -0.91
N PRO A 19 -6.34 -9.64 -0.68
CA PRO A 19 -5.97 -8.57 -1.59
C PRO A 19 -4.47 -8.26 -1.51
N PHE A 20 -3.99 -7.69 -2.61
CA PHE A 20 -2.67 -7.10 -2.71
C PHE A 20 -2.82 -5.61 -2.99
N TYR A 21 -1.91 -4.82 -2.43
CA TYR A 21 -1.95 -3.37 -2.49
C TYR A 21 -0.67 -2.86 -3.14
N HIS A 22 -0.83 -1.82 -3.97
CA HIS A 22 0.27 -0.97 -4.39
C HIS A 22 0.44 0.13 -3.33
N LEU A 23 1.62 0.22 -2.74
CA LEU A 23 1.94 1.22 -1.74
C LEU A 23 2.83 2.30 -2.33
N LEU A 24 2.55 3.55 -1.96
CA LEU A 24 3.49 4.65 -2.04
C LEU A 24 4.20 4.71 -0.68
N ALA A 25 5.45 4.24 -0.62
CA ALA A 25 6.18 4.06 0.63
C ALA A 25 7.36 5.01 0.74
N GLU A 26 7.68 5.43 1.97
CA GLU A 26 8.86 6.22 2.28
C GLU A 26 9.71 5.50 3.33
N ASN A 27 11.01 5.78 3.30
CA ASN A 27 11.94 5.44 4.37
C ASN A 27 12.81 6.68 4.66
N ASP A 28 13.75 6.56 5.61
CA ASP A 28 14.59 7.67 6.07
C ASP A 28 15.37 8.41 4.97
N SER A 29 15.52 7.81 3.78
CA SER A 29 16.38 8.33 2.70
C SER A 29 15.72 8.42 1.33
N SER A 30 14.54 7.83 1.12
CA SER A 30 13.97 7.67 -0.22
C SER A 30 12.48 7.34 -0.23
N TYR A 31 11.90 7.47 -1.42
CA TYR A 31 10.52 7.14 -1.75
C TYR A 31 10.50 6.00 -2.77
N TYR A 32 9.59 5.04 -2.62
CA TYR A 32 9.47 3.91 -3.55
C TYR A 32 8.04 3.36 -3.61
N VAL A 33 7.74 2.67 -4.72
CA VAL A 33 6.49 1.94 -4.88
C VAL A 33 6.71 0.46 -4.54
N ALA A 34 5.84 -0.10 -3.72
CA ALA A 34 5.90 -1.50 -3.32
C ALA A 34 4.60 -2.24 -3.67
N TYR A 35 4.70 -3.56 -3.77
CA TYR A 35 3.55 -4.45 -3.92
C TYR A 35 3.53 -5.43 -2.76
N VAL A 36 2.46 -5.41 -1.97
CA VAL A 36 2.41 -6.16 -0.71
C VAL A 36 1.04 -6.79 -0.49
N SER A 37 1.03 -7.95 0.16
CA SER A 37 -0.20 -8.62 0.59
C SER A 37 -0.77 -7.97 1.85
N GLU A 38 -2.09 -7.98 2.01
CA GLU A 38 -2.78 -7.43 3.19
C GLU A 38 -2.21 -7.88 4.54
N GLN A 39 -1.91 -9.18 4.70
CA GLN A 39 -1.34 -9.73 5.95
C GLN A 39 -0.01 -9.09 6.41
N ASN A 40 0.68 -8.39 5.51
CA ASN A 40 1.96 -7.72 5.79
C ASN A 40 1.75 -6.22 6.06
N LEU A 41 0.50 -5.75 6.14
CA LEU A 41 0.14 -4.38 6.48
C LEU A 41 -0.24 -4.29 7.95
N LEU A 42 0.17 -3.19 8.58
CA LEU A 42 -0.32 -2.77 9.88
C LEU A 42 -0.98 -1.40 9.71
N PRO A 43 -2.08 -1.13 10.45
CA PRO A 43 -2.64 0.22 10.49
C PRO A 43 -1.58 1.20 11.00
N ASP A 44 -1.46 2.32 10.30
CA ASP A 44 -0.71 3.46 10.80
C ASP A 44 -1.67 4.37 11.58
N GLU A 45 -1.26 4.76 12.79
CA GLU A 45 -1.99 5.67 13.67
C GLU A 45 -1.38 7.08 13.65
N ALA A 46 -0.28 7.29 12.92
CA ALA A 46 0.36 8.57 12.76
C ALA A 46 -0.57 9.58 12.07
N PRO A 47 -0.78 10.78 12.63
CA PRO A 47 -1.54 11.83 11.97
C PRO A 47 -0.78 12.50 10.82
N GLU A 48 0.53 12.23 10.69
CA GLU A 48 1.35 12.81 9.63
C GLU A 48 1.00 12.26 8.25
N PRO A 49 0.88 13.12 7.22
CA PRO A 49 0.67 12.66 5.86
C PRO A 49 1.93 12.02 5.26
N VAL A 50 1.73 11.13 4.30
CA VAL A 50 2.78 10.49 3.51
C VAL A 50 3.39 11.53 2.57
N ASN A 51 4.72 11.67 2.56
CA ASN A 51 5.44 12.70 1.81
C ASN A 51 5.85 12.24 0.40
N HIS A 52 5.39 11.06 -0.03
CA HIS A 52 5.75 10.48 -1.31
C HIS A 52 5.33 11.39 -2.50
N PRO A 53 6.23 11.68 -3.47
CA PRO A 53 6.02 12.69 -4.51
C PRO A 53 4.80 12.41 -5.42
N GLN A 54 4.40 11.15 -5.56
CA GLN A 54 3.20 10.76 -6.33
C GLN A 54 1.87 10.92 -5.56
N VAL A 55 1.91 11.13 -4.24
CA VAL A 55 0.71 11.38 -3.42
C VAL A 55 -0.09 12.58 -3.95
N PRO A 56 0.49 13.78 -4.15
CA PRO A 56 -0.27 14.93 -4.68
C PRO A 56 -0.73 14.76 -6.14
N GLU A 57 -0.16 13.81 -6.89
CA GLU A 57 -0.60 13.51 -8.26
C GLU A 57 -1.88 12.66 -8.27
N MET A 58 -2.02 11.76 -7.29
CA MET A 58 -3.10 10.77 -7.23
C MET A 58 -4.18 11.11 -6.20
N PHE A 59 -3.84 11.86 -5.16
CA PHE A 59 -4.71 12.14 -4.03
C PHE A 59 -4.81 13.63 -3.73
N GLU A 60 -5.98 14.02 -3.22
CA GLU A 60 -6.22 15.28 -2.53
C GLU A 60 -6.50 14.97 -1.06
N ILE A 61 -5.89 15.74 -0.16
CA ILE A 61 -6.10 15.62 1.29
C ILE A 61 -7.14 16.67 1.69
N ASP A 62 -8.24 16.26 2.34
CA ASP A 62 -9.25 17.20 2.83
C ASP A 62 -8.85 17.86 4.15
N ASP A 63 -9.66 18.82 4.63
CA ASP A 63 -9.39 19.55 5.88
C ASP A 63 -9.31 18.64 7.12
N ALA A 64 -9.81 17.40 7.04
CA ALA A 64 -9.75 16.41 8.10
C ALA A 64 -8.53 15.47 7.97
N GLY A 65 -7.68 15.65 6.96
CA GLY A 65 -6.51 14.82 6.70
C GLY A 65 -6.82 13.55 5.90
N ALA A 66 -8.05 13.37 5.40
CA ALA A 66 -8.42 12.16 4.67
C ALA A 66 -8.00 12.25 3.19
N TYR A 67 -7.36 11.17 2.70
CA TYR A 67 -6.99 11.04 1.29
C TYR A 67 -8.21 10.72 0.43
N ARG A 68 -8.40 11.49 -0.64
CA ARG A 68 -9.39 11.25 -1.68
C ARG A 68 -8.68 11.07 -3.01
N ILE A 69 -9.02 10.01 -3.73
CA ILE A 69 -8.51 9.81 -5.09
C ILE A 69 -8.96 11.01 -5.93
N ARG A 70 -8.00 11.63 -6.62
CA ARG A 70 -8.31 12.61 -7.64
C ARG A 70 -9.02 11.84 -8.74
N THR A 71 -10.32 12.09 -8.93
CA THR A 71 -11.02 11.58 -10.10
C THR A 71 -10.36 12.21 -11.32
N SER A 72 -9.43 11.50 -11.94
CA SER A 72 -9.00 11.84 -13.27
C SER A 72 -10.23 11.67 -14.15
N THR A 73 -10.73 12.78 -14.68
CA THR A 73 -11.58 12.74 -15.87
C THR A 73 -10.69 12.26 -17.02
N ALA A 74 -10.33 10.97 -17.01
CA ALA A 74 -9.79 10.28 -18.16
C ALA A 74 -10.99 9.96 -19.05
N HIS A 75 -11.16 10.78 -20.07
CA HIS A 75 -12.08 10.57 -21.18
C HIS A 75 -11.54 9.49 -22.12
#